data_AF-A0A7L3PUY2-F1
#
_entry.id   AF-A0A7L3PUY2-F1
#
_cell.length_a   1.000
_cell.length_b   1.000
_cell.length_c   1.000
_cell.angle_alpha   90.00
_cell.angle_beta   90.00
_cell.angle_gamma   90.00
#
_symmetry.space_group_name_H-M   'P 1'
#
loop_
_entity.id
_entity.type
_entity.pdbx_description
1 polymer ?
#
loop_
_entity_poly.entity_id
_entity_poly.type
_entity_poly.pdbx_seq_one_letter_code
_entity_poly.pdbx_strand_id
1 'polypeptide(L)'
;MQRGREEEELDEEEEEEDGDGGPESALEKSPFQLTAADVYDISSVVGRDLLQLRAGPDLPAARARLQFRIVRVLEMLEALVSESSLAEEQLRRERDSLRRELERLRDTGSNPQLSLGPDKMVIDLTDPNRPRFTMQELRDVLQERNQLKAQLLVVQEELQCYKSGIISQRKDQTEELEKETTGSSAGTSKDSEEKTIIKRL
;
A
#
# COMPACT_ATOMS: atom_id res chain seq x y z
N MET A 1 -46.19 47.40 32.22
CA MET A 1 -45.61 46.05 32.23
C MET A 1 -45.43 45.62 30.79
N GLN A 2 -44.17 45.49 30.36
CA GLN A 2 -43.79 44.89 29.10
C GLN A 2 -44.00 43.38 29.17
N ARG A 3 -44.53 42.79 28.10
CA ARG A 3 -44.24 41.40 27.73
C ARG A 3 -44.29 41.34 26.20
N GLY A 4 -43.10 41.44 25.61
CA GLY A 4 -42.88 41.01 24.23
C GLY A 4 -43.18 39.51 24.17
N ARG A 5 -44.00 39.13 23.19
CA ARG A 5 -44.20 37.75 22.80
C ARG A 5 -43.24 37.56 21.64
N GLU A 6 -42.11 36.94 21.93
CA GLU A 6 -41.16 36.49 20.91
C GLU A 6 -41.91 35.47 20.04
N GLU A 7 -42.01 35.80 18.75
CA GLU A 7 -42.43 34.87 17.71
C GLU A 7 -41.23 33.94 17.50
N GLU A 8 -41.39 32.66 17.87
CA GLU A 8 -40.45 31.61 17.47
C GLU A 8 -40.64 31.40 15.97
N GLU A 9 -39.82 32.09 15.17
CA GLU A 9 -39.53 31.70 13.79
C GLU A 9 -38.86 30.33 13.85
N LEU A 10 -39.63 29.29 13.56
CA LEU A 10 -39.10 27.98 13.24
C LEU A 10 -38.44 28.10 11.87
N ASP A 11 -37.13 28.28 11.87
CA ASP A 11 -36.28 28.06 10.70
C ASP A 11 -36.53 26.62 10.22
N GLU A 12 -37.39 26.48 9.21
CA GLU A 12 -37.43 25.31 8.36
C GLU A 12 -36.09 25.31 7.61
N GLU A 13 -35.11 24.60 8.17
CA GLU A 13 -33.91 24.21 7.45
C GLU A 13 -34.39 23.38 6.24
N GLU A 14 -34.60 24.06 5.11
CA GLU A 14 -34.67 23.43 3.79
C GLU A 14 -33.30 22.76 3.61
N GLU A 15 -33.22 21.48 3.99
CA GLU A 15 -32.16 20.60 3.52
C GLU A 15 -32.24 20.62 1.99
N GLU A 16 -31.35 21.39 1.39
CA GLU A 16 -31.01 21.33 -0.03
C GLU A 16 -30.68 19.85 -0.32
N GLU A 17 -31.66 19.09 -0.81
CA GLU A 17 -31.45 17.77 -1.40
C GLU A 17 -30.52 17.96 -2.60
N ASP A 18 -29.21 17.85 -2.33
CA ASP A 18 -28.15 17.76 -3.32
C ASP A 18 -28.46 16.61 -4.28
N GLY A 19 -29.20 16.91 -5.36
CA GLY A 19 -29.05 16.44 -6.73
C GLY A 19 -28.85 14.94 -7.05
N ASP A 20 -28.91 14.03 -6.09
CA ASP A 20 -28.89 12.60 -6.33
C ASP A 20 -30.35 12.17 -6.43
N GLY A 21 -30.81 12.00 -7.67
CA GLY A 21 -32.15 11.45 -7.92
C GLY A 21 -32.33 10.24 -7.01
N GLY A 22 -33.44 10.20 -6.26
CA GLY A 22 -33.62 9.29 -5.12
C GLY A 22 -33.34 7.82 -5.45
N PRO A 23 -33.45 6.88 -4.50
CA PRO A 23 -32.85 5.53 -4.56
C PRO A 23 -33.29 4.65 -5.76
N GLU A 24 -34.28 5.10 -6.54
CA GLU A 24 -34.71 4.49 -7.80
C GLU A 24 -33.77 4.82 -8.98
N SER A 25 -32.98 5.90 -8.92
CA SER A 25 -32.04 6.32 -9.96
C SER A 25 -30.93 5.29 -10.20
N ALA A 26 -30.57 4.52 -9.17
CA ALA A 26 -29.58 3.45 -9.25
C ALA A 26 -29.94 2.37 -10.29
N LEU A 27 -31.24 2.15 -10.57
CA LEU A 27 -31.72 1.20 -11.59
C LEU A 27 -31.50 1.69 -13.02
N GLU A 28 -31.35 2.99 -13.23
CA GLU A 28 -31.13 3.62 -14.54
C GLU A 28 -29.65 3.62 -14.93
N LYS A 29 -28.75 3.46 -13.96
CA LYS A 29 -27.31 3.43 -14.18
C LYS A 29 -26.88 2.22 -15.04
N SER A 30 -25.73 2.38 -15.70
CA SER A 30 -25.08 1.29 -16.42
C SER A 30 -24.53 0.25 -15.43
N PRO A 31 -24.65 -1.07 -15.68
CA PRO A 31 -24.13 -2.11 -14.80
C PRO A 31 -22.64 -1.94 -14.49
N PHE A 32 -21.86 -1.45 -15.46
CA PHE A 32 -20.41 -1.27 -15.35
C PHE A 32 -20.00 -0.03 -14.55
N GLN A 33 -20.96 0.81 -14.16
CA GLN A 33 -20.75 2.03 -13.39
C GLN A 33 -21.37 1.94 -11.98
N LEU A 34 -21.95 0.78 -11.63
CA LEU A 34 -22.55 0.57 -10.32
C LEU A 34 -21.48 0.54 -9.22
N THR A 35 -21.79 1.24 -8.15
CA THR A 35 -21.08 1.19 -6.87
C THR A 35 -21.81 0.29 -5.88
N ALA A 36 -21.17 -0.03 -4.76
CA ALA A 36 -21.84 -0.76 -3.68
C ALA A 36 -23.04 0.02 -3.10
N ALA A 37 -22.99 1.36 -3.07
CA ALA A 37 -24.10 2.21 -2.63
C ALA A 37 -25.33 1.99 -3.51
N ASP A 38 -25.15 2.01 -4.84
CA ASP A 38 -26.23 1.77 -5.81
C ASP A 38 -26.91 0.41 -5.60
N VAL A 39 -26.13 -0.62 -5.25
CA VAL A 39 -26.67 -1.95 -4.96
C VAL A 39 -27.52 -1.94 -3.69
N TYR A 40 -27.13 -1.19 -2.66
CA TYR A 40 -27.94 -1.02 -1.45
C TYR A 40 -29.21 -0.24 -1.73
N ASP A 41 -29.15 0.80 -2.57
CA ASP A 41 -30.32 1.59 -2.96
C ASP A 41 -31.33 0.74 -3.73
N ILE A 42 -30.86 0.00 -4.74
CA ILE A 42 -31.67 -0.98 -5.48
C ILE A 42 -32.29 -2.00 -4.51
N SER A 43 -31.50 -2.53 -3.57
CA SER A 43 -31.97 -3.52 -2.59
C SER A 43 -33.04 -2.94 -1.67
N SER A 44 -32.91 -1.67 -1.26
CA SER A 44 -33.87 -0.97 -0.42
C SER A 44 -35.20 -0.76 -1.16
N VAL A 45 -35.14 -0.39 -2.44
CA VAL A 45 -36.30 -0.16 -3.31
C VAL A 45 -37.04 -1.48 -3.55
N VAL A 46 -36.32 -2.53 -3.92
CA VAL A 46 -36.88 -3.88 -4.09
C VAL A 46 -37.47 -4.42 -2.78
N GLY A 47 -36.80 -4.19 -1.65
CA GLY A 47 -37.29 -4.58 -0.33
C GLY A 47 -38.61 -3.89 0.05
N ARG A 48 -38.73 -2.59 -0.24
CA ARG A 48 -39.98 -1.83 -0.02
C ARG A 48 -41.12 -2.37 -0.88
N ASP A 49 -40.87 -2.64 -2.15
CA ASP A 49 -41.89 -3.20 -3.05
C ASP A 49 -42.34 -4.61 -2.62
N LEU A 50 -41.40 -5.45 -2.17
CA LEU A 50 -41.71 -6.78 -1.63
C LEU A 50 -42.60 -6.69 -0.38
N LEU A 51 -42.38 -5.69 0.49
CA LEU A 51 -43.24 -5.44 1.64
C LEU A 51 -44.63 -4.96 1.24
N GLN A 52 -44.73 -4.12 0.20
CA GLN A 52 -46.02 -3.66 -0.34
C GLN A 52 -46.86 -4.82 -0.90
N LEU A 53 -46.24 -5.86 -1.46
CA LEU A 53 -46.93 -7.08 -1.87
C LEU A 53 -47.56 -7.86 -0.71
N ARG A 54 -47.08 -7.66 0.52
CA ARG A 54 -47.62 -8.32 1.72
C ARG A 54 -48.76 -7.52 2.35
N ALA A 55 -48.76 -6.19 2.20
CA ALA A 55 -49.57 -5.30 3.04
C ALA A 55 -50.47 -4.30 2.28
N GLY A 56 -50.37 -4.18 0.95
CA GLY A 56 -50.97 -3.07 0.19
C GLY A 56 -52.28 -3.39 -0.56
N PRO A 57 -53.19 -2.40 -0.73
CA PRO A 57 -54.40 -2.54 -1.54
C PRO A 57 -54.14 -2.60 -3.06
N ASP A 58 -53.03 -2.02 -3.55
CA ASP A 58 -52.66 -1.97 -4.98
C ASP A 58 -51.73 -3.12 -5.39
N LEU A 59 -52.12 -4.35 -5.06
CA LEU A 59 -51.36 -5.57 -5.31
C LEU A 59 -50.92 -5.75 -6.78
N PRO A 60 -51.78 -5.50 -7.80
CA PRO A 60 -51.39 -5.70 -9.20
C PRO A 60 -50.32 -4.69 -9.67
N ALA A 61 -50.45 -3.42 -9.27
CA ALA A 61 -49.54 -2.36 -9.67
C ALA A 61 -48.17 -2.51 -8.96
N ALA A 62 -48.16 -2.82 -7.67
CA ALA A 62 -46.93 -3.11 -6.93
C ALA A 62 -46.20 -4.33 -7.52
N ARG A 63 -46.95 -5.38 -7.90
CA ARG A 63 -46.37 -6.57 -8.55
C ARG A 63 -45.75 -6.24 -9.90
N ALA A 64 -46.42 -5.44 -10.74
CA ALA A 64 -45.89 -5.04 -12.03
C ALA A 64 -44.59 -4.24 -11.88
N ARG A 65 -44.56 -3.22 -11.00
CA ARG A 65 -43.35 -2.43 -10.71
C ARG A 65 -42.19 -3.31 -10.24
N LEU A 66 -42.44 -4.17 -9.25
CA LEU A 66 -41.43 -5.10 -8.76
C LEU A 66 -40.92 -6.02 -9.87
N GLN A 67 -41.83 -6.55 -10.71
CA GLN A 67 -41.44 -7.39 -11.83
C GLN A 67 -40.47 -6.66 -12.78
N PHE A 68 -40.79 -5.43 -13.18
CA PHE A 68 -39.89 -4.64 -14.05
C PHE A 68 -38.54 -4.38 -13.38
N ARG A 69 -38.52 -4.08 -12.08
CA ARG A 69 -37.28 -3.89 -11.31
C ARG A 69 -36.44 -5.16 -11.23
N ILE A 70 -37.06 -6.31 -10.97
CA ILE A 70 -36.35 -7.61 -10.95
C ILE A 70 -35.79 -7.93 -12.34
N VAL A 71 -36.58 -7.73 -13.41
CA VAL A 71 -36.09 -7.93 -14.78
C VAL A 71 -34.89 -7.04 -15.05
N ARG A 72 -34.95 -5.75 -14.69
CA ARG A 72 -33.82 -4.83 -14.82
C ARG A 72 -32.58 -5.31 -14.07
N VAL A 73 -32.73 -5.76 -12.82
CA VAL A 73 -31.60 -6.30 -12.04
C VAL A 73 -31.00 -7.55 -12.70
N LEU A 74 -31.84 -8.44 -13.25
CA LEU A 74 -31.36 -9.62 -13.95
C LEU A 74 -30.62 -9.27 -15.25
N GLU A 75 -31.11 -8.30 -16.02
CA GLU A 75 -30.43 -7.77 -17.21
C GLU A 75 -29.05 -7.20 -16.85
N MET A 76 -28.96 -6.45 -15.75
CA MET A 76 -27.68 -5.88 -15.28
C MET A 76 -26.70 -6.98 -14.87
N LEU A 77 -27.17 -8.01 -14.17
CA LEU A 77 -26.35 -9.17 -13.79
C LEU A 77 -25.88 -9.96 -15.00
N GLU A 78 -26.75 -10.17 -16.00
CA GLU A 78 -26.37 -10.83 -17.25
C GLU A 78 -25.27 -10.06 -17.99
N ALA A 79 -25.38 -8.73 -18.07
CA ALA A 79 -24.36 -7.88 -18.69
C ALA A 79 -23.00 -7.99 -17.97
N LEU A 80 -22.99 -7.99 -16.63
CA LEU A 80 -21.76 -8.13 -15.86
C LEU A 80 -21.12 -9.50 -16.02
N VAL A 81 -21.93 -10.57 -15.97
CA VAL A 81 -21.44 -11.95 -16.11
C VAL A 81 -20.93 -12.22 -17.53
N SER A 82 -21.61 -11.72 -18.56
CA SER A 82 -21.21 -11.91 -19.95
C SER A 82 -19.88 -11.22 -20.26
N GLU A 83 -19.71 -9.95 -19.90
CA GLU A 83 -18.42 -9.25 -20.08
C GLU A 83 -17.28 -9.87 -19.26
N SER A 84 -17.55 -10.27 -18.00
CA SER A 84 -16.55 -10.98 -17.19
C SER A 84 -16.10 -12.27 -17.87
N SER A 85 -17.03 -13.05 -18.43
CA SER A 85 -16.70 -14.30 -19.10
C SER A 85 -15.87 -14.07 -20.37
N LEU A 86 -16.17 -13.01 -21.14
CA LEU A 86 -15.40 -12.64 -22.33
C LEU A 86 -13.98 -12.18 -21.96
N ALA A 87 -13.85 -11.32 -20.96
CA ALA A 87 -12.57 -10.83 -20.48
C ALA A 87 -11.68 -11.97 -19.93
N GLU A 88 -12.27 -12.88 -19.15
CA GLU A 88 -11.56 -14.06 -18.65
C GLU A 88 -11.07 -14.97 -19.78
N GLU A 89 -11.91 -15.17 -20.80
CA GLU A 89 -11.55 -16.01 -21.94
C GLU A 89 -10.42 -15.38 -22.78
N GLN A 90 -10.44 -14.05 -22.95
CA GLN A 90 -9.37 -13.30 -23.60
C GLN A 90 -8.04 -13.43 -22.83
N LEU A 91 -8.05 -13.14 -21.52
CA LEU A 91 -6.86 -13.28 -20.67
C LEU A 91 -6.35 -14.72 -20.65
N ARG A 92 -7.24 -15.72 -20.68
CA ARG A 92 -6.86 -17.13 -20.77
C ARG A 92 -6.15 -17.44 -22.08
N ARG A 93 -6.67 -16.94 -23.21
CA ARG A 93 -6.03 -17.11 -24.53
C ARG A 93 -4.65 -16.46 -24.57
N GLU A 94 -4.51 -15.24 -24.06
CA GLU A 94 -3.24 -14.52 -23.98
C GLU A 94 -2.23 -15.26 -23.11
N ARG A 95 -2.64 -15.67 -21.90
CA ARG A 95 -1.81 -16.48 -21.01
C ARG A 95 -1.35 -17.78 -21.66
N ASP A 96 -2.23 -18.48 -22.37
CA ASP A 96 -1.87 -19.72 -23.07
C ASP A 96 -0.95 -19.45 -24.26
N SER A 97 -1.12 -18.32 -24.97
CA SER A 97 -0.20 -17.88 -26.02
C SER A 97 1.19 -17.61 -25.48
N LEU A 98 1.29 -16.80 -24.42
CA LEU A 98 2.55 -16.46 -23.76
C LEU A 98 3.23 -17.70 -23.17
N ARG A 99 2.47 -18.63 -22.58
CA ARG A 99 3.02 -19.91 -22.11
C ARG A 99 3.64 -20.72 -23.24
N ARG A 100 2.97 -20.83 -24.40
CA ARG A 100 3.53 -21.52 -25.57
C ARG A 100 4.77 -20.81 -26.12
N GLU A 101 4.80 -19.48 -26.10
CA GLU A 101 5.97 -18.72 -26.53
C GLU A 101 7.15 -18.91 -25.57
N LEU A 102 6.91 -18.87 -24.25
CA LEU A 102 7.92 -19.17 -23.24
C LEU A 102 8.45 -20.61 -23.35
N GLU A 103 7.58 -21.58 -23.64
CA GLU A 103 7.97 -22.97 -23.88
C GLU A 103 8.85 -23.09 -25.13
N ARG A 104 8.47 -22.44 -26.23
CA ARG A 104 9.31 -22.37 -27.45
C ARG A 104 10.66 -21.70 -27.19
N LEU A 105 10.69 -20.61 -26.42
CA LEU A 105 11.94 -19.92 -26.07
C LEU A 105 12.81 -20.77 -25.15
N ARG A 106 12.20 -21.55 -24.24
CA ARG A 106 12.91 -22.52 -23.41
C ARG A 106 13.49 -23.66 -24.26
N ASP A 107 12.71 -24.22 -25.17
CA ASP A 107 13.16 -25.32 -26.03
C ASP A 107 14.26 -24.86 -27.00
N THR A 108 14.11 -23.67 -27.59
CA THR A 108 15.14 -23.06 -28.45
C THR A 108 16.39 -22.62 -27.68
N GLY A 109 16.24 -22.15 -26.44
CA GLY A 109 17.35 -21.87 -25.53
C GLY A 109 18.05 -23.13 -25.00
N SER A 110 17.36 -24.27 -25.00
CA SER A 110 17.93 -25.58 -24.65
C SER A 110 18.64 -26.27 -25.83
N ASN A 111 18.51 -25.73 -27.05
CA ASN A 111 19.06 -26.31 -28.25
C ASN A 111 20.52 -25.84 -28.43
N PRO A 112 21.55 -26.69 -28.22
CA PRO A 112 22.96 -26.29 -28.31
C PRO A 112 23.39 -25.94 -29.76
N GLN A 113 22.49 -26.10 -30.73
CA GLN A 113 22.79 -26.04 -32.16
C GLN A 113 22.56 -24.66 -32.79
N LEU A 114 22.02 -23.67 -32.07
CA LEU A 114 22.06 -22.30 -32.55
C LEU A 114 23.50 -21.80 -32.36
N SER A 115 24.26 -21.84 -33.44
CA SER A 115 25.61 -21.31 -33.60
C SER A 115 25.65 -19.82 -33.21
N LEU A 116 25.71 -19.59 -31.91
CA LEU A 116 26.03 -18.33 -31.30
C LEU A 116 27.53 -18.13 -31.58
N GLY A 117 27.87 -17.03 -32.26
CA GLY A 117 29.26 -16.69 -32.59
C GLY A 117 30.17 -16.71 -31.35
N PRO A 118 31.50 -16.66 -31.54
CA PRO A 118 32.51 -16.99 -30.50
C PRO A 118 32.41 -16.18 -29.18
N ASP A 119 31.53 -15.19 -29.11
CA ASP A 119 31.35 -14.25 -28.00
C ASP A 119 29.96 -14.33 -27.33
N LYS A 120 29.18 -15.39 -27.59
CA LYS A 120 27.83 -15.54 -27.04
C LYS A 120 27.70 -16.86 -26.28
N MET A 121 27.66 -16.77 -24.96
CA MET A 121 27.55 -17.89 -24.03
C MET A 121 26.08 -18.31 -23.88
N VAL A 122 25.78 -19.60 -24.00
CA VAL A 122 24.47 -20.17 -23.65
C VAL A 122 24.35 -20.10 -22.12
N ILE A 123 23.45 -19.25 -21.61
CA ILE A 123 23.25 -19.05 -20.18
C ILE A 123 22.13 -19.98 -19.72
N ASP A 124 22.48 -21.05 -19.00
CA ASP A 124 21.49 -21.88 -18.30
C ASP A 124 20.95 -21.09 -17.11
N LEU A 125 19.66 -20.74 -17.18
CA LEU A 125 18.96 -20.02 -16.11
C LEU A 125 18.69 -20.92 -14.88
N THR A 126 18.89 -22.24 -15.01
CA THR A 126 18.62 -23.24 -13.97
C THR A 126 19.87 -23.60 -13.15
N ASP A 127 21.06 -23.17 -13.56
CA ASP A 127 22.32 -23.51 -12.89
C ASP A 127 22.42 -22.86 -11.49
N PRO A 128 22.54 -23.65 -10.41
CA PRO A 128 22.73 -23.12 -9.05
C PRO A 128 24.07 -22.40 -8.86
N ASN A 129 25.11 -22.74 -9.63
CA ASN A 129 26.43 -22.11 -9.55
C ASN A 129 26.58 -20.89 -10.49
N ARG A 130 25.52 -20.53 -11.22
CA ARG A 130 25.51 -19.34 -12.06
C ARG A 130 25.79 -18.09 -11.22
N PRO A 131 26.75 -17.23 -11.59
CA PRO A 131 26.94 -15.94 -10.94
C PRO A 131 25.67 -15.09 -11.09
N ARG A 132 24.96 -14.84 -9.97
CA ARG A 132 23.69 -14.08 -9.94
C ARG A 132 23.88 -12.62 -9.55
N PHE A 133 25.03 -12.30 -8.95
CA PHE A 133 25.34 -10.99 -8.41
C PHE A 133 26.50 -10.36 -9.14
N THR A 134 26.42 -9.05 -9.28
CA THR A 134 27.49 -8.19 -9.75
C THR A 134 28.54 -7.99 -8.66
N MET A 135 29.76 -7.64 -9.06
CA MET A 135 30.82 -7.29 -8.11
C MET A 135 30.47 -6.08 -7.23
N GLN A 136 29.57 -5.20 -7.70
CA GLN A 136 29.14 -4.03 -6.94
C GLN A 136 28.24 -4.45 -5.77
N GLU A 137 27.22 -5.26 -6.03
CA GLU A 137 26.31 -5.78 -4.99
C GLU A 137 27.08 -6.54 -3.90
N LEU A 138 28.07 -7.35 -4.30
CA LEU A 138 28.90 -8.05 -3.33
C LEU A 138 29.73 -7.09 -2.47
N ARG A 139 30.27 -6.01 -3.05
CA ARG A 139 30.99 -4.98 -2.29
C ARG A 139 30.06 -4.26 -1.33
N ASP A 140 28.86 -3.90 -1.77
CA ASP A 140 27.88 -3.17 -0.97
C ASP A 140 27.46 -4.02 0.25
N VAL A 141 27.13 -5.29 0.05
CA VAL A 141 26.79 -6.23 1.13
C VAL A 141 27.97 -6.44 2.09
N LEU A 142 29.20 -6.55 1.57
CA LEU A 142 30.39 -6.69 2.42
C LEU A 142 30.65 -5.45 3.26
N GLN A 143 30.45 -4.26 2.68
CA GLN A 143 30.59 -2.99 3.37
C GLN A 143 29.53 -2.84 4.45
N GLU A 144 28.27 -3.14 4.15
CA GLU A 144 27.17 -3.14 5.11
C GLU A 144 27.45 -4.11 6.27
N ARG A 145 27.87 -5.33 5.97
CA ARG A 145 28.25 -6.32 6.98
C ARG A 145 29.38 -5.82 7.88
N ASN A 146 30.37 -5.14 7.32
CA ASN A 146 31.47 -4.58 8.11
C ASN A 146 30.99 -3.41 8.99
N GLN A 147 30.11 -2.56 8.48
CA GLN A 147 29.51 -1.46 9.23
C GLN A 147 28.69 -1.96 10.41
N LEU A 148 27.83 -2.97 10.19
CA LEU A 148 27.03 -3.60 11.24
C LEU A 148 27.93 -4.29 12.28
N LYS A 149 29.01 -4.93 11.84
CA LYS A 149 29.99 -5.53 12.75
C LYS A 149 30.67 -4.50 13.65
N ALA A 150 31.01 -3.32 13.11
CA ALA A 150 31.58 -2.23 13.90
C ALA A 150 30.58 -1.68 14.93
N GLN A 151 29.33 -1.43 14.53
CA GLN A 151 28.28 -1.00 15.44
C GLN A 151 28.01 -2.02 16.54
N LEU A 152 27.97 -3.31 16.20
CA LEU A 152 27.80 -4.38 17.18
C LEU A 152 28.93 -4.38 18.21
N LEU A 153 30.17 -4.15 17.78
CA LEU A 153 31.32 -4.10 18.68
C LEU A 153 31.23 -2.92 19.66
N VAL A 154 30.83 -1.74 19.17
CA VAL A 154 30.59 -0.55 20.02
C VAL A 154 29.50 -0.82 21.06
N VAL A 155 28.35 -1.34 20.63
CA VAL A 155 27.24 -1.66 21.54
C VAL A 155 27.64 -2.72 22.56
N GLN A 156 28.43 -3.73 22.16
CA GLN A 156 28.96 -4.74 23.07
C GLN A 156 29.91 -4.12 24.11
N GLU A 157 30.78 -3.21 23.71
CA GLU A 157 31.67 -2.47 24.60
C GLU A 157 30.88 -1.60 25.60
N GLU A 158 29.87 -0.86 25.12
CA GLU A 158 28.99 -0.06 25.98
C GLU A 158 28.27 -0.94 27.00
N LEU A 159 27.64 -2.03 26.56
CA LEU A 159 26.99 -3.00 27.45
C LEU A 159 27.95 -3.60 28.46
N GLN A 160 29.19 -3.88 28.06
CA GLN A 160 30.23 -4.35 28.98
C GLN A 160 30.57 -3.29 30.01
N CYS A 161 30.68 -2.02 29.62
CA CYS A 161 30.94 -0.91 30.52
C CYS A 161 29.80 -0.64 31.53
N TYR A 162 28.55 -0.89 31.14
CA TYR A 162 27.41 -0.87 32.08
C TYR A 162 27.48 -2.04 33.07
N LYS A 163 27.77 -3.26 32.59
CA LYS A 163 27.88 -4.46 33.44
C LYS A 163 29.07 -4.40 34.41
N SER A 164 30.19 -3.81 34.01
CA SER A 164 31.37 -3.65 34.86
C SER A 164 31.27 -2.46 35.84
N GLY A 165 30.19 -1.69 35.80
CA GLY A 165 29.96 -0.55 36.69
C GLY A 165 30.75 0.72 36.35
N ILE A 166 31.58 0.69 35.31
CA ILE A 166 32.44 1.82 34.88
C ILE A 166 31.61 3.05 34.45
N ILE A 167 30.44 2.83 33.83
CA ILE A 167 29.54 3.91 33.42
C ILE A 167 28.53 4.26 34.53
N SER A 168 28.16 3.30 35.39
CA SER A 168 27.32 3.60 36.56
C SER A 168 28.02 4.53 37.55
N GLN A 169 29.36 4.44 37.67
CA GLN A 169 30.15 5.34 38.52
C GLN A 169 30.44 6.71 37.90
N ARG A 170 30.36 6.86 36.57
CA ARG A 170 30.69 8.13 35.91
C ARG A 170 29.61 9.19 36.08
N LYS A 171 28.33 8.80 36.15
CA LYS A 171 27.22 9.74 36.39
C LYS A 171 27.30 10.36 37.79
N ASP A 172 27.69 9.58 38.78
CA ASP A 172 27.83 10.05 40.17
C ASP A 172 29.08 10.92 40.37
N GLN A 173 30.15 10.73 39.58
CA GLN A 173 31.37 11.55 39.68
C GLN A 173 31.32 12.87 38.91
N THR A 174 30.47 13.01 37.89
CA THR A 174 30.27 14.32 37.21
C THR A 174 29.44 15.32 38.03
N GLU A 175 28.64 14.89 39.01
CA GLU A 175 27.90 15.82 39.88
C GLU A 175 28.73 16.35 41.06
N GLU A 176 29.77 15.64 41.51
CA GLU A 176 30.66 16.13 42.59
C GLU A 176 31.73 17.13 42.12
N LEU A 177 32.19 17.02 40.86
CA LEU A 177 33.27 17.87 40.33
C LEU A 177 32.82 19.28 39.88
N GLU A 178 31.52 19.55 39.76
CA GLU A 178 31.01 20.89 39.43
C GLU A 178 30.89 21.81 40.66
N LYS A 179 30.99 21.27 41.89
CA LYS A 179 30.86 22.06 43.14
C LYS A 179 32.19 22.55 43.72
N GLU A 180 33.33 22.05 43.24
CA GLU A 180 34.66 22.38 43.80
C GLU A 180 35.55 23.27 42.91
N THR A 181 35.19 23.54 41.66
CA THR A 181 36.08 24.29 40.74
C THR A 181 35.78 25.79 40.61
N THR A 182 34.93 26.39 41.47
CA THR A 182 34.76 27.87 41.53
C THR A 182 35.87 28.60 42.31
N GLY A 183 37.01 27.93 42.56
CA GLY A 183 38.16 28.52 43.24
C GLY A 183 39.47 28.33 42.46
N SER A 184 39.98 29.43 41.92
CA SER A 184 41.40 29.68 41.56
C SER A 184 41.93 29.32 40.17
N SER A 185 42.07 30.40 39.39
CA SER A 185 43.27 30.86 38.68
C SER A 185 43.80 30.15 37.41
N ALA A 186 43.61 30.88 36.29
CA ALA A 186 44.65 31.44 35.41
C ALA A 186 45.50 30.54 34.48
N GLY A 187 45.41 30.84 33.16
CA GLY A 187 46.61 31.04 32.32
C GLY A 187 46.83 30.16 31.08
N THR A 188 46.32 30.61 29.93
CA THR A 188 46.95 30.64 28.57
C THR A 188 47.75 29.42 28.06
N SER A 189 47.24 28.69 27.06
CA SER A 189 47.50 28.82 25.59
C SER A 189 48.84 28.27 25.09
N LYS A 190 48.83 27.33 24.12
CA LYS A 190 49.47 27.46 22.77
C LYS A 190 49.52 26.14 21.97
N ASP A 191 48.72 26.10 20.91
CA ASP A 191 48.95 25.64 19.52
C ASP A 191 50.17 24.77 19.15
N SER A 192 49.91 23.67 18.42
CA SER A 192 50.88 23.05 17.49
C SER A 192 50.18 22.19 16.42
N GLU A 193 50.38 22.60 15.18
CA GLU A 193 49.84 22.09 13.91
C GLU A 193 50.41 20.71 13.51
N GLU A 194 49.59 19.80 12.98
CA GLU A 194 50.05 18.67 12.16
C GLU A 194 49.35 18.64 10.79
N LYS A 195 50.17 18.60 9.74
CA LYS A 195 49.80 18.80 8.32
C LYS A 195 49.40 17.49 7.65
N THR A 196 48.19 17.46 7.09
CA THR A 196 47.69 16.38 6.20
C THR A 196 48.22 16.59 4.77
N ILE A 197 49.04 15.67 4.25
CA ILE A 197 49.45 15.65 2.84
C ILE A 197 48.59 14.63 2.09
N ILE A 198 47.68 15.14 1.26
CA ILE A 198 46.87 14.41 0.29
C ILE A 198 47.72 14.21 -0.97
N LYS A 199 47.91 12.96 -1.42
CA LYS A 199 48.46 12.66 -2.75
C LYS A 199 47.33 12.13 -3.64
N ARG A 200 46.99 12.91 -4.66
CA ARG A 200 46.12 12.50 -5.79
C ARG A 200 46.98 12.04 -6.97
N LEU A 201 46.34 11.17 -7.76
CA LEU A 201 46.70 10.59 -9.06
C LEU A 201 47.53 9.31 -8.97
#